data_AF-A0A1H1HQT0-F1
#
_entry.id   AF-A0A1H1HQT0-F1
#
_cell.length_a   1.000
_cell.length_b   1.000
_cell.length_c   1.000
_cell.angle_alpha   90.00
_cell.angle_beta   90.00
_cell.angle_gamma   90.00
#
_symmetry.space_group_name_H-M   'P 1'
#
loop_
_entity.id
_entity.type
_entity.pdbx_description
1 polymer ?
#
loop_
_entity_poly.entity_id
_entity_poly.type
_entity_poly.pdbx_seq_one_letter_code
_entity_poly.pdbx_strand_id
1 'polypeptide(L)'
;MSIDPPSQPDSDVYRTLLESTKAIPWRIDWQSMTFSYIGPQIEHGFSAVSNLLTLSLGVGTRIVKPDSPMLGFVEDVDTLLYQAKRNGRMRAEFADGEV
;
A
#
# COMPACT_ATOMS: atom_id res chain seq x y z
N MET A 1 -10.59 20.60 17.39
CA MET A 1 -9.21 20.10 17.36
C MET A 1 -8.83 20.04 15.88
N SER A 2 -8.20 21.10 15.37
CA SER A 2 -7.72 21.11 13.98
C SER A 2 -6.48 20.22 13.94
N ILE A 3 -6.59 19.08 13.28
CA ILE A 3 -5.43 18.29 12.88
C ILE A 3 -4.79 19.08 11.74
N ASP A 4 -3.75 19.85 12.06
CA ASP A 4 -2.87 20.40 11.03
C ASP A 4 -2.35 19.22 10.20
N PRO A 5 -2.39 19.30 8.85
CA PRO A 5 -1.79 18.26 8.03
C PRO A 5 -0.32 18.13 8.45
N PRO A 6 0.23 16.91 8.53
CA PRO A 6 1.62 16.73 8.91
C PRO A 6 2.47 17.63 8.00
N SER A 7 3.27 18.52 8.62
CA SER A 7 4.26 19.31 7.90
C SER A 7 5.08 18.35 7.05
N GLN A 8 5.26 18.66 5.76
CA GLN A 8 6.03 17.79 4.86
C GLN A 8 7.31 17.35 5.56
N PRO A 9 7.62 16.04 5.59
CA PRO A 9 8.80 15.56 6.28
C PRO A 9 10.02 16.32 5.76
N ASP A 10 10.87 16.78 6.68
CA ASP A 10 12.11 17.47 6.36
C ASP A 10 12.85 16.67 5.28
N SER A 11 13.05 17.28 4.11
CA SER A 11 13.53 16.59 2.91
C SER A 11 14.87 15.91 3.15
N ASP A 12 15.68 16.49 4.03
CA ASP A 12 17.02 16.02 4.35
C ASP A 12 16.98 14.77 5.25
N VAL A 13 16.03 14.73 6.19
CA VAL A 13 15.77 13.53 7.01
C VAL A 13 15.23 12.39 6.16
N TYR A 14 14.26 12.68 5.26
CA TYR A 14 13.70 11.67 4.37
C TYR A 14 14.74 11.07 3.43
N ARG A 15 15.60 11.91 2.82
CA ARG A 15 16.72 11.44 1.98
C ARG A 15 17.70 10.58 2.76
N THR A 16 18.10 11.02 3.95
CA THR A 16 19.04 10.28 4.81
C THR A 16 18.51 8.89 5.15
N LEU A 17 17.20 8.78 5.45
CA LEU A 17 16.56 7.49 5.70
C LEU A 17 16.59 6.57 4.47
N LEU A 18 16.26 7.10 3.29
CA LEU A 18 16.29 6.31 2.05
C LEU A 18 17.70 5.79 1.75
N GLU A 19 18.71 6.63 1.88
CA GLU A 19 20.10 6.28 1.60
C GLU A 19 20.66 5.27 2.62
N SER A 20 20.40 5.48 3.91
CA SER A 20 20.88 4.61 4.99
C SER A 20 20.23 3.22 4.97
N THR A 21 18.92 3.14 4.67
CA THR A 21 18.15 1.88 4.71
C THR A 21 18.11 1.14 3.38
N LYS A 22 18.60 1.75 2.29
CA LYS A 22 18.42 1.27 0.90
C LYS A 22 16.93 1.04 0.57
N ALA A 23 16.06 1.84 1.17
CA ALA A 23 14.62 1.77 0.93
C ALA A 23 14.29 2.21 -0.49
N ILE A 24 13.26 1.60 -1.05
CA ILE A 24 12.82 1.86 -2.42
C ILE A 24 11.53 2.65 -2.33
N PRO A 25 11.56 3.96 -2.63
CA PRO A 25 10.43 4.81 -2.33
C PRO A 25 9.34 4.61 -3.39
N TRP A 26 8.13 4.39 -2.90
CA TRP A 26 6.91 4.27 -3.70
C TRP A 26 5.88 5.25 -3.16
N ARG A 27 4.94 5.65 -4.02
CA ARG A 27 3.82 6.52 -3.69
C ARG A 27 2.51 5.83 -4.03
N ILE A 28 1.52 5.97 -3.15
CA ILE A 28 0.13 5.65 -3.46
C ILE A 28 -0.59 6.94 -3.80
N ASP A 29 -1.28 6.94 -4.93
CA ASP A 29 -2.33 7.91 -5.19
C ASP A 29 -3.64 7.35 -4.62
N TRP A 30 -4.13 7.97 -3.55
CA TRP A 30 -5.35 7.54 -2.86
C TRP A 30 -6.62 7.75 -3.68
N GLN A 31 -6.63 8.68 -4.64
CA GLN A 31 -7.79 8.92 -5.48
C GLN A 31 -7.92 7.87 -6.59
N SER A 32 -6.80 7.47 -7.19
CA SER A 32 -6.78 6.47 -8.26
C SER A 32 -6.50 5.05 -7.78
N MET A 33 -6.14 4.86 -6.50
CA MET A 33 -5.77 3.58 -5.89
C MET A 33 -4.60 2.89 -6.60
N THR A 34 -3.76 3.68 -7.27
CA THR A 34 -2.61 3.18 -8.03
C THR A 34 -1.29 3.47 -7.32
N PHE A 35 -0.32 2.60 -7.59
CA PHE A 35 1.05 2.76 -7.12
C PHE A 35 1.90 3.41 -8.21
N SER A 36 2.77 4.31 -7.79
CA SER A 36 3.80 4.90 -8.65
C SER A 36 5.15 4.81 -7.96
N TYR A 37 6.19 4.43 -8.70
CA TYR A 37 7.56 4.54 -8.22
C TYR A 37 7.96 6.01 -8.20
N ILE A 38 8.61 6.43 -7.12
CA ILE A 38 9.17 7.78 -6.99
C ILE A 38 10.71 7.73 -6.88
N GLY A 39 11.29 6.55 -7.07
CA GLY A 39 12.73 6.31 -7.07
C GLY A 39 13.12 5.14 -7.98
N PRO A 40 14.30 4.53 -7.79
CA PRO A 40 14.80 3.47 -8.66
C PRO A 40 13.85 2.25 -8.63
N GLN A 41 13.54 1.73 -9.81
CA GLN A 41 12.72 0.54 -9.96
C GLN A 41 13.57 -0.71 -9.73
N ILE A 42 12.96 -1.76 -9.17
CA ILE A 42 13.61 -3.06 -8.98
C ILE A 42 13.40 -3.89 -10.23
N GLU A 43 14.50 -4.29 -10.84
CA GLU A 43 14.47 -5.26 -11.92
C GLU A 43 14.04 -6.64 -11.40
N HIS A 44 13.09 -7.24 -12.09
CA HIS A 44 12.54 -8.56 -11.79
C HIS A 44 12.93 -9.54 -12.89
N GLY A 45 14.24 -9.72 -13.10
CA GLY A 45 14.83 -10.38 -14.27
C GLY A 45 14.46 -11.86 -14.47
N PHE A 46 13.86 -12.52 -13.49
CA PHE A 46 13.41 -13.92 -13.59
C PHE A 46 11.91 -14.08 -13.84
N SER A 47 11.20 -12.97 -14.00
CA SER A 47 9.76 -12.96 -14.20
C SER A 47 9.37 -13.22 -15.65
N ALA A 48 8.46 -14.16 -15.86
CA ALA A 48 7.88 -14.40 -17.19
C ALA A 48 6.82 -13.36 -17.60
N VAL A 49 6.43 -12.45 -16.69
CA VAL A 49 5.26 -11.57 -16.88
C VAL A 49 5.64 -10.08 -16.98
N SER A 50 6.69 -9.64 -16.28
CA SER A 50 7.18 -8.26 -16.30
C SER A 50 8.57 -8.17 -15.68
N ASN A 51 9.45 -7.37 -16.29
CA ASN A 51 10.82 -7.11 -15.82
C ASN A 51 10.90 -6.16 -14.63
N LEU A 52 9.76 -5.70 -14.10
CA LEU A 52 9.69 -4.80 -12.95
C LEU A 52 8.95 -5.46 -11.80
N LEU A 53 9.49 -5.35 -10.58
CA LEU A 53 8.83 -5.87 -9.39
C LEU A 53 7.63 -5.00 -9.05
N THR A 54 6.42 -5.58 -9.07
CA THR A 54 5.17 -4.89 -8.73
C THR A 54 4.60 -5.36 -7.40
N LEU A 55 3.72 -4.55 -6.80
CA LEU A 55 3.02 -4.88 -5.56
C LEU A 55 1.51 -4.91 -5.80
N SER A 56 0.80 -5.81 -5.13
CA SER A 56 -0.68 -5.80 -5.08
C SER A 56 -1.09 -5.86 -3.62
N LEU A 57 -2.07 -5.05 -3.22
CA LEU A 57 -2.51 -4.95 -1.83
C LEU A 57 -4.03 -5.09 -1.72
N GLY A 58 -4.49 -5.75 -0.67
CA GLY A 58 -5.83 -5.56 -0.13
C GLY A 58 -5.71 -4.73 1.12
N VAL A 59 -6.56 -3.71 1.28
CA VAL A 59 -6.48 -2.78 2.40
C VAL A 59 -7.87 -2.57 2.97
N GLY A 60 -8.03 -2.82 4.27
CA GLY A 60 -9.28 -2.59 4.98
C GLY A 60 -9.05 -1.70 6.18
N THR A 61 -10.05 -0.89 6.51
CA THR A 61 -10.14 -0.23 7.82
C THR A 61 -11.42 -0.70 8.51
N ARG A 62 -11.41 -0.87 9.84
CA ARG A 62 -12.59 -1.27 10.60
C ARG A 62 -12.52 -0.67 12.01
N ILE A 63 -13.64 -0.15 12.48
CA ILE A 63 -13.80 0.20 13.89
C ILE A 63 -14.04 -1.08 14.67
N VAL A 64 -13.16 -1.39 15.62
CA VAL A 64 -13.27 -2.60 16.44
C VAL A 64 -14.27 -2.38 17.57
N LYS A 65 -15.36 -3.15 17.59
CA LYS A 65 -16.28 -3.24 18.76
C LYS A 65 -15.83 -4.39 19.67
N PRO A 66 -16.17 -4.37 20.98
CA PRO A 66 -15.70 -5.38 21.93
C PRO A 66 -16.02 -6.84 21.58
N ASP A 67 -17.06 -7.07 20.77
CA ASP A 67 -17.55 -8.37 20.31
C ASP A 67 -17.18 -8.67 18.85
N SER A 68 -16.40 -7.81 18.20
CA SER A 68 -16.04 -7.98 16.79
C SER A 68 -15.05 -9.13 16.59
N PRO A 69 -15.34 -10.10 15.71
CA PRO A 69 -14.41 -11.18 15.40
C PRO A 69 -13.23 -10.64 14.57
N MET A 70 -12.00 -10.75 15.07
CA MET A 70 -10.80 -10.29 14.37
C MET A 70 -10.53 -11.05 13.06
N LEU A 71 -10.88 -12.35 13.00
CA LEU A 71 -10.60 -13.19 11.84
C LEU A 71 -11.34 -12.70 10.58
N GLY A 72 -12.60 -12.26 10.74
CA GLY A 72 -13.39 -11.77 9.60
C GLY A 72 -12.76 -10.56 8.92
N PHE A 73 -12.10 -9.67 9.68
CA PHE A 73 -11.37 -8.55 9.08
C PHE A 73 -10.19 -9.01 8.20
N VAL A 74 -9.45 -10.03 8.63
CA VAL A 74 -8.33 -10.57 7.85
C VAL A 74 -8.83 -11.23 6.57
N GLU A 75 -9.95 -11.97 6.64
CA GLU A 75 -10.60 -12.59 5.48
C GLU A 75 -11.08 -11.54 4.46
N ASP A 76 -11.65 -10.43 4.93
CA ASP A 76 -12.08 -9.31 4.08
C ASP A 76 -10.88 -8.68 3.36
N VAL A 77 -9.78 -8.44 4.08
CA VAL A 77 -8.54 -7.87 3.51
C VAL A 77 -7.87 -8.83 2.51
N ASP A 78 -7.85 -10.14 2.80
CA ASP A 78 -7.29 -11.13 1.86
C ASP A 78 -8.14 -11.25 0.59
N THR A 79 -9.46 -11.12 0.73
CA THR A 79 -10.37 -11.08 -0.43
C THR A 79 -10.03 -9.90 -1.35
N LEU A 80 -9.80 -8.71 -0.79
CA LEU A 80 -9.36 -7.54 -1.56
C LEU A 80 -8.00 -7.77 -2.23
N LEU A 81 -7.06 -8.42 -1.53
CA LEU A 81 -5.75 -8.77 -2.11
C LEU A 81 -5.91 -9.74 -3.30
N TYR A 82 -6.81 -10.70 -3.18
CA TYR A 82 -7.14 -11.61 -4.27
C TYR A 82 -7.76 -10.88 -5.48
N GLN A 83 -8.66 -9.93 -5.23
CA GLN A 83 -9.22 -9.09 -6.29
C GLN A 83 -8.13 -8.28 -6.99
N ALA A 84 -7.23 -7.63 -6.24
CA ALA A 84 -6.10 -6.88 -6.81
C ALA A 84 -5.26 -7.76 -7.75
N LYS A 85 -4.97 -9.00 -7.33
CA LYS A 85 -4.22 -9.98 -8.13
C LYS A 85 -4.96 -10.39 -9.40
N ARG A 86 -6.28 -10.55 -9.35
CA ARG A 86 -7.11 -10.92 -10.50
C ARG A 86 -7.33 -9.75 -11.47
N ASN A 87 -7.40 -8.53 -10.97
CA ASN A 87 -7.61 -7.29 -11.74
C ASN A 87 -6.31 -6.75 -12.37
N GLY A 88 -5.41 -7.64 -12.77
CA GLY A 88 -4.17 -7.26 -13.47
C GLY A 88 -3.00 -6.86 -12.57
N ARG A 89 -3.09 -7.04 -11.24
CA ARG A 89 -2.02 -6.70 -10.26
C ARG A 89 -1.69 -5.20 -10.28
N MET A 90 -0.56 -4.82 -9.66
CA MET A 90 -0.05 -3.43 -9.58
C MET A 90 -1.11 -2.40 -9.14
N ARG A 91 -1.91 -2.77 -8.13
CA ARG A 91 -3.01 -1.96 -7.60
C ARG A 91 -3.30 -2.32 -6.16
N ALA A 92 -4.05 -1.44 -5.51
CA ALA A 92 -4.66 -1.75 -4.23
C ALA A 92 -6.17 -1.75 -4.38
N GLU A 93 -6.82 -2.70 -3.71
CA GLU A 93 -8.27 -2.74 -3.54
C GLU A 93 -8.57 -2.38 -2.08
N PHE A 94 -9.58 -1.56 -1.86
CA PHE A 94 -9.90 -1.00 -0.55
C PHE A 94 -11.35 -1.28 -0.17
N ALA A 95 -11.59 -1.48 1.12
CA ALA A 95 -12.94 -1.43 1.68
C ALA A 95 -12.92 -0.69 3.03
N ASP A 96 -13.91 0.18 3.20
CA ASP A 96 -14.25 0.73 4.50
C ASP A 96 -15.20 -0.25 5.18
N GLY A 97 -14.75 -0.87 6.26
CA GLY A 97 -15.56 -1.75 7.08
C GLY A 97 -16.49 -0.94 7.96
N GLU A 98 -17.65 -0.55 7.43
CA GLU A 98 -18.75 -0.06 8.26
C GLU A 98 -19.38 -1.22 9.04
N VAL A 99 -19.38 -1.10 10.36
CA VAL A 99 -20.38 -1.72 11.24
C VAL A 99 -20.80 -0.76 12.31
#